data_AF-A0A2V8V939-F1
#
_entry.id   AF-A0A2V8V939-F1
#
_cell.length_a   1.000
_cell.length_b   1.000
_cell.length_c   1.000
_cell.angle_alpha   90.00
_cell.angle_beta   90.00
_cell.angle_gamma   90.00
#
_symmetry.space_group_name_H-M   'P 1'
#
loop_
_entity.id
_entity.type
_entity.pdbx_description
1 polymer ?
#
loop_
_entity_poly.entity_id
_entity_poly.type
_entity_poly.pdbx_seq_one_letter_code
_entity_poly.pdbx_strand_id
1 'polypeptide(L)'
;LLDRATGEFLLGTPFAKQTWTTGLDDRGRPVLLEGKSPSLKGTMVYPGLHGGTNWFSPSYSTPTGLFYVAAREEATSFYLGVPEYHPGNFFSAGGYRGIPGLEPWGAVRALDLATGKQVWEFPLHSPPWSGLLATAGGLVFGGTNEGHFFALDAASGRPLWRFPTGGPVQSNPVSFLSNGKQLVAVAAGHALFVFGE
;
A
#
# COMPACT_ATOMS: atom_id res chain seq x y z
N LEU A 1 -11.26 5.56 9.49
CA LEU A 1 -11.62 6.99 9.55
C LEU A 1 -11.83 7.37 10.98
N LEU A 2 -11.22 8.49 11.36
CA LEU A 2 -11.39 9.09 12.67
C LEU A 2 -11.85 10.53 12.46
N ASP A 3 -12.65 11.06 13.39
CA ASP A 3 -12.81 12.50 13.49
C ASP A 3 -11.46 13.12 13.86
N ARG A 4 -10.99 14.06 13.05
CA ARG A 4 -9.64 14.64 13.22
C ARG A 4 -9.54 15.57 14.43
N ALA A 5 -10.65 16.10 14.93
CA ALA A 5 -10.68 17.03 16.06
C ALA A 5 -10.82 16.29 17.39
N THR A 6 -11.58 15.20 17.42
CA THR A 6 -11.90 14.45 18.66
C THR A 6 -11.18 13.10 18.77
N GLY A 7 -10.76 12.51 17.65
CA GLY A 7 -10.23 11.15 17.58
C GLY A 7 -11.31 10.06 17.62
N GLU A 8 -12.59 10.42 17.54
CA GLU A 8 -13.71 9.47 17.53
C GLU A 8 -13.61 8.52 16.32
N PHE A 9 -13.88 7.24 16.55
CA PHE A 9 -13.95 6.25 15.49
C PHE A 9 -15.22 6.43 14.66
N LEU A 10 -15.06 6.60 13.35
CA LEU A 10 -16.19 6.81 12.43
C LEU A 10 -16.47 5.58 11.56
N LEU A 11 -15.41 5.00 10.99
CA LEU A 11 -15.54 3.88 10.05
C LEU A 11 -14.20 3.14 9.93
N GLY A 12 -14.27 1.82 9.78
CA GLY A 12 -13.12 1.03 9.37
C GLY A 12 -13.58 -0.17 8.55
N THR A 13 -13.08 -0.25 7.32
CA THR A 13 -13.35 -1.35 6.39
C THR A 13 -12.02 -1.94 5.92
N PRO A 14 -11.96 -3.25 5.64
CA PRO A 14 -10.78 -3.84 5.03
C PRO A 14 -10.55 -3.27 3.62
N PHE A 15 -9.34 -2.81 3.34
CA PHE A 15 -8.90 -2.46 1.98
C PHE A 15 -7.91 -3.49 1.40
N ALA A 16 -7.58 -4.53 2.17
CA ALA A 16 -6.73 -5.66 1.80
C ALA A 16 -7.18 -6.92 2.54
N LYS A 17 -6.75 -8.10 2.10
CA LYS A 17 -7.08 -9.35 2.77
C LYS A 17 -6.56 -9.33 4.21
N GLN A 18 -7.40 -9.79 5.14
CA GLN A 18 -7.09 -9.88 6.55
C GLN A 18 -7.57 -11.24 7.07
N THR A 19 -6.75 -11.90 7.88
CA THR A 19 -7.11 -13.19 8.49
C THR A 19 -6.85 -13.24 9.99
N TRP A 20 -6.49 -12.13 10.62
CA TRP A 20 -6.20 -12.05 12.05
C TRP A 20 -7.38 -11.52 12.89
N THR A 21 -8.41 -10.99 12.22
CA THR A 21 -9.58 -10.37 12.84
C THR A 21 -10.84 -10.67 12.04
N THR A 22 -12.01 -10.67 12.70
CA THR A 22 -13.32 -10.70 12.03
C THR A 22 -13.83 -9.31 11.64
N GLY A 23 -13.17 -8.24 12.09
CA GLY A 23 -13.59 -6.87 11.86
C GLY A 23 -13.28 -5.98 13.07
N LEU A 24 -13.91 -4.81 13.12
CA LEU A 24 -13.79 -3.87 14.21
C LEU A 24 -15.09 -3.82 15.01
N ASP A 25 -14.99 -3.59 16.33
CA ASP A 25 -16.15 -3.25 17.16
C ASP A 25 -16.60 -1.79 16.94
N ASP A 26 -17.68 -1.37 17.61
CA ASP A 26 -18.24 -0.01 17.50
C ASP A 26 -17.29 1.10 17.94
N ARG A 27 -16.14 0.76 18.57
CA ARG A 27 -15.08 1.69 18.98
C ARG A 27 -13.84 1.58 18.10
N GLY A 28 -13.90 0.83 17.02
CA GLY A 28 -12.78 0.63 16.10
C GLY A 28 -11.72 -0.34 16.61
N ARG A 29 -11.99 -1.12 17.66
CA ARG A 29 -11.04 -2.11 18.17
C ARG A 29 -11.15 -3.41 17.37
N PRO A 30 -10.03 -4.01 16.95
CA PRO A 30 -10.06 -5.29 16.26
C PRO A 30 -10.64 -6.42 17.12
N VAL A 31 -11.57 -7.17 16.55
CA VAL A 31 -12.07 -8.42 17.14
C VAL A 31 -11.16 -9.55 16.70
N LEU A 32 -10.26 -9.98 17.58
CA LEU A 32 -9.21 -10.93 17.25
C LEU A 32 -9.77 -12.33 16.97
N LEU A 33 -9.23 -12.99 15.94
CA LEU A 33 -9.50 -14.39 15.66
C LEU A 33 -8.60 -15.30 16.51
N GLU A 34 -9.19 -16.34 17.09
CA GLU A 34 -8.45 -17.36 17.83
C GLU A 34 -7.41 -18.06 16.93
N GLY A 35 -6.25 -18.40 17.51
CA GLY A 35 -5.18 -19.10 16.80
C GLY A 35 -4.43 -18.26 15.77
N LYS A 36 -4.64 -16.93 15.74
CA LYS A 36 -3.93 -16.00 14.83
C LYS A 36 -2.73 -15.29 15.46
N SER A 37 -2.48 -15.51 16.74
CA SER A 37 -1.24 -15.07 17.39
C SER A 37 -0.04 -15.91 16.92
N PRO A 38 1.18 -15.36 16.86
CA PRO A 38 2.39 -16.12 16.56
C PRO A 38 2.56 -17.33 17.51
N SER A 39 3.08 -18.43 16.97
CA SER A 39 3.33 -19.67 17.72
C SER A 39 4.75 -20.19 17.42
N LEU A 40 5.27 -21.12 18.22
CA LEU A 40 6.59 -21.72 17.94
C LEU A 40 6.65 -22.43 16.57
N LYS A 41 5.53 -22.98 16.09
CA LYS A 41 5.45 -23.66 14.78
C LYS A 41 5.25 -22.69 13.61
N GLY A 42 4.92 -21.44 13.90
CA GLY A 42 4.53 -20.44 12.92
C GLY A 42 3.02 -20.36 12.72
N THR A 43 2.50 -19.15 12.63
CA THR A 43 1.09 -18.85 12.39
C THR A 43 0.98 -18.03 11.12
N MET A 44 0.28 -18.56 10.11
CA MET A 44 0.05 -17.85 8.84
C MET A 44 -1.05 -16.81 9.00
N VAL A 45 -0.76 -15.57 8.61
CA VAL A 45 -1.74 -14.47 8.59
C VAL A 45 -1.60 -13.61 7.33
N TYR A 46 -2.71 -12.96 6.96
CA TYR A 46 -2.74 -11.75 6.16
C TYR A 46 -3.16 -10.56 7.05
N PRO A 47 -2.64 -9.35 6.80
CA PRO A 47 -1.51 -9.08 5.92
C PRO A 47 -0.22 -9.69 6.47
N GLY A 48 0.76 -9.89 5.59
CA GLY A 48 2.10 -10.37 5.93
C GLY A 48 2.96 -9.30 6.60
N LEU A 49 4.26 -9.58 6.73
CA LEU A 49 5.24 -8.70 7.39
C LEU A 49 5.18 -7.24 6.91
N HIS A 50 5.02 -7.04 5.60
CA HIS A 50 5.04 -5.72 5.00
C HIS A 50 3.71 -4.96 5.13
N GLY A 51 2.68 -5.57 5.74
CA GLY A 51 1.36 -4.99 5.90
C GLY A 51 0.53 -5.01 4.60
N GLY A 52 -0.75 -4.62 4.72
CA GLY A 52 -1.62 -4.38 3.56
C GLY A 52 -1.26 -3.09 2.81
N THR A 53 -0.52 -2.20 3.48
CA THR A 53 0.18 -1.03 2.97
C THR A 53 1.39 -0.77 3.88
N ASN A 54 2.34 0.07 3.46
CA ASN A 54 3.56 0.34 4.23
C ASN A 54 3.87 1.85 4.25
N TRP A 55 5.13 2.27 4.07
CA TRP A 55 5.54 3.68 4.14
C TRP A 55 5.14 4.53 2.92
N PHE A 56 4.92 3.90 1.77
CA PHE A 56 4.65 4.62 0.52
C PHE A 56 3.31 5.36 0.57
N SER A 57 3.29 6.58 0.03
CA SER A 57 2.18 7.51 0.27
C SER A 57 0.92 7.12 -0.51
N PRO A 58 -0.26 7.08 0.13
CA PRO A 58 -1.52 7.12 -0.61
C PRO A 58 -1.77 8.53 -1.15
N SER A 59 -2.78 8.69 -2.01
CA SER A 59 -3.20 10.01 -2.48
C SER A 59 -4.72 10.15 -2.47
N TYR A 60 -5.19 11.38 -2.47
CA TYR A 60 -6.62 11.72 -2.52
C TYR A 60 -6.87 12.70 -3.66
N SER A 61 -7.97 12.52 -4.38
CA SER A 61 -8.39 13.42 -5.46
C SER A 61 -9.67 14.15 -5.05
N THR A 62 -9.60 15.47 -4.94
CA THR A 62 -10.80 16.29 -4.71
C THR A 62 -11.81 16.21 -5.85
N PRO A 63 -11.43 16.14 -7.15
CA PRO A 63 -12.41 15.96 -8.24
C PRO A 63 -13.23 14.68 -8.17
N THR A 64 -12.61 13.56 -7.77
CA THR A 64 -13.31 12.25 -7.73
C THR A 64 -13.87 11.92 -6.36
N GLY A 65 -13.38 12.54 -5.29
CA GLY A 65 -13.69 12.18 -3.91
C GLY A 65 -13.08 10.83 -3.48
N LEU A 66 -12.15 10.28 -4.27
CA LEU A 66 -11.58 8.96 -4.04
C LEU A 66 -10.20 9.04 -3.38
N PHE A 67 -9.94 8.07 -2.50
CA PHE A 67 -8.66 7.82 -1.89
C PHE A 67 -7.98 6.62 -2.54
N TYR A 68 -6.76 6.80 -3.03
CA TYR A 68 -6.00 5.78 -3.72
C TYR A 68 -4.92 5.23 -2.82
N VAL A 69 -4.92 3.91 -2.65
CA VAL A 69 -3.93 3.19 -1.84
C VAL A 69 -3.23 2.14 -2.70
N ALA A 70 -1.91 2.07 -2.57
CA ALA A 70 -1.15 0.93 -3.04
C ALA A 70 -1.30 -0.21 -2.01
N ALA A 71 -1.98 -1.28 -2.40
CA ALA A 71 -2.29 -2.39 -1.53
C ALA A 71 -1.36 -3.57 -1.82
N ARG A 72 -0.98 -4.29 -0.77
CA ARG A 72 -0.16 -5.49 -0.81
C ARG A 72 -0.98 -6.69 -0.37
N GLU A 73 -0.93 -7.75 -1.15
CA GLU A 73 -1.61 -9.02 -0.90
C GLU A 73 -0.55 -10.10 -0.70
N GLU A 74 -0.05 -10.15 0.54
CA GLU A 74 1.06 -11.00 0.96
C GLU A 74 0.67 -11.69 2.27
N ALA A 75 0.95 -13.00 2.36
CA ALA A 75 0.83 -13.75 3.61
C ALA A 75 2.20 -13.95 4.23
N THR A 76 2.24 -14.11 5.55
CA THR A 76 3.47 -14.45 6.26
C THR A 76 3.16 -15.43 7.39
N SER A 77 4.05 -16.40 7.60
CA SER A 77 4.03 -17.26 8.78
C SER A 77 4.96 -16.67 9.84
N PHE A 78 4.41 -16.15 10.92
CA PHE A 78 5.17 -15.59 12.05
C PHE A 78 5.37 -16.65 13.13
N TYR A 79 6.61 -16.82 13.58
CA TYR A 79 6.96 -17.74 14.66
C TYR A 79 7.66 -17.03 15.81
N LEU A 80 7.43 -17.53 17.02
CA LEU A 80 8.09 -17.03 18.23
C LEU A 80 9.52 -17.54 18.33
N GLY A 81 10.39 -16.68 18.83
CA GLY A 81 11.76 -17.01 19.22
C GLY A 81 11.99 -16.60 20.67
N VAL A 82 13.09 -17.07 21.24
CA VAL A 82 13.50 -16.69 22.61
C VAL A 82 14.84 -15.98 22.51
N PRO A 83 14.88 -14.71 22.05
CA PRO A 83 16.13 -14.00 21.93
C PRO A 83 16.63 -13.54 23.31
N GLU A 84 17.93 -13.50 23.45
CA GLU A 84 18.60 -12.75 24.51
C GLU A 84 18.83 -11.32 24.01
N TYR A 85 18.48 -10.31 24.83
CA TYR A 85 18.69 -8.92 24.46
C TYR A 85 20.15 -8.52 24.69
N HIS A 86 20.84 -8.12 23.62
CA HIS A 86 22.16 -7.50 23.69
C HIS A 86 22.11 -6.11 23.03
N PRO A 87 22.56 -5.03 23.70
CA PRO A 87 22.57 -3.69 23.10
C PRO A 87 23.31 -3.65 21.75
N GLY A 88 22.69 -3.01 20.76
CA GLY A 88 23.23 -2.90 19.39
C GLY A 88 22.87 -4.07 18.46
N ASN A 89 22.38 -5.19 18.99
CA ASN A 89 21.93 -6.32 18.17
C ASN A 89 20.48 -6.13 17.70
N PHE A 90 20.17 -6.72 16.54
CA PHE A 90 18.80 -6.86 16.08
C PHE A 90 17.97 -7.69 17.05
N PHE A 91 16.75 -7.24 17.37
CA PHE A 91 15.90 -7.86 18.39
C PHE A 91 14.46 -8.00 17.88
N SER A 92 14.06 -9.20 17.45
CA SER A 92 12.76 -9.46 16.83
C SER A 92 11.83 -10.37 17.62
N ALA A 93 12.25 -10.92 18.77
CA ALA A 93 11.45 -11.85 19.60
C ALA A 93 10.89 -13.08 18.84
N GLY A 94 11.47 -13.40 17.69
CA GLY A 94 10.94 -14.36 16.73
C GLY A 94 11.33 -14.03 15.31
N GLY A 95 10.62 -14.63 14.37
CA GLY A 95 10.89 -14.44 12.96
C GLY A 95 9.68 -14.71 12.09
N TYR A 96 9.92 -14.66 10.80
CA TYR A 96 8.90 -14.87 9.79
C TYR A 96 9.44 -15.71 8.64
N ARG A 97 8.53 -16.32 7.89
CA ARG A 97 8.84 -16.99 6.63
C ARG A 97 7.70 -16.81 5.64
N GLY A 98 8.06 -16.78 4.35
CA GLY A 98 7.10 -16.84 3.26
C GLY A 98 6.31 -18.15 3.28
N ILE A 99 5.20 -18.19 2.54
CA ILE A 99 4.35 -19.35 2.42
C ILE A 99 4.68 -20.06 1.10
N PRO A 100 5.22 -21.30 1.13
CA PRO A 100 5.57 -22.02 -0.09
C PRO A 100 4.37 -22.15 -1.04
N GLY A 101 4.59 -21.84 -2.32
CA GLY A 101 3.56 -21.93 -3.37
C GLY A 101 2.51 -20.81 -3.36
N LEU A 102 2.69 -19.78 -2.52
CA LEU A 102 1.82 -18.61 -2.47
C LEU A 102 2.61 -17.36 -2.86
N GLU A 103 2.47 -16.94 -4.11
CA GLU A 103 3.12 -15.74 -4.63
C GLU A 103 2.39 -14.47 -4.18
N PRO A 104 3.10 -13.49 -3.60
CA PRO A 104 2.50 -12.24 -3.20
C PRO A 104 2.27 -11.35 -4.43
N TRP A 105 1.22 -10.53 -4.37
CA TRP A 105 0.87 -9.59 -5.43
C TRP A 105 0.40 -8.27 -4.81
N GLY A 106 0.00 -7.30 -5.63
CA GLY A 106 -0.56 -6.06 -5.11
C GLY A 106 -1.48 -5.37 -6.08
N ALA A 107 -2.00 -4.21 -5.68
CA ALA A 107 -2.90 -3.44 -6.53
C ALA A 107 -2.85 -1.96 -6.19
N VAL A 108 -3.28 -1.11 -7.12
CA VAL A 108 -3.79 0.21 -6.77
C VAL A 108 -5.30 0.08 -6.56
N ARG A 109 -5.79 0.48 -5.39
CA ARG A 109 -7.22 0.46 -5.05
C ARG A 109 -7.73 1.87 -4.83
N ALA A 110 -8.85 2.20 -5.44
CA ALA A 110 -9.59 3.41 -5.12
C ALA A 110 -10.70 3.10 -4.12
N LEU A 111 -10.75 3.90 -3.07
CA LEU A 111 -11.70 3.78 -1.97
C LEU A 111 -12.56 5.03 -1.92
N ASP A 112 -13.87 4.83 -1.79
CA ASP A 112 -14.80 5.87 -1.40
C ASP A 112 -14.62 6.12 0.10
N LEU A 113 -14.19 7.33 0.49
CA LEU A 113 -13.95 7.65 1.90
C LEU A 113 -15.23 7.79 2.71
N ALA A 114 -16.39 8.09 2.11
CA ALA A 114 -17.62 8.20 2.88
C ALA A 114 -18.13 6.82 3.32
N THR A 115 -17.94 5.81 2.49
CA THR A 115 -18.51 4.46 2.68
C THR A 115 -17.47 3.38 2.99
N GLY A 116 -16.18 3.67 2.77
CA GLY A 116 -15.09 2.70 2.91
C GLY A 116 -15.10 1.60 1.83
N LYS A 117 -15.91 1.74 0.78
CA LYS A 117 -16.03 0.76 -0.30
C LYS A 117 -14.93 0.93 -1.32
N GLN A 118 -14.42 -0.19 -1.83
CA GLN A 118 -13.58 -0.21 -3.02
C GLN A 118 -14.43 0.12 -4.25
N VAL A 119 -14.02 1.15 -5.00
CA VAL A 119 -14.68 1.60 -6.24
C VAL A 119 -14.08 0.89 -7.45
N TRP A 120 -12.75 0.79 -7.51
CA TRP A 120 -12.04 0.06 -8.55
C TRP A 120 -10.71 -0.48 -8.02
N GLU A 121 -10.15 -1.46 -8.74
CA GLU A 121 -8.86 -2.06 -8.48
C GLU A 121 -8.07 -2.17 -9.80
N PHE A 122 -6.79 -1.79 -9.74
CA PHE A 122 -5.82 -2.03 -10.81
C PHE A 122 -4.77 -3.03 -10.30
N PRO A 123 -4.79 -4.29 -10.76
CA PRO A 123 -3.87 -5.32 -10.26
C PRO A 123 -2.43 -5.07 -10.73
N LEU A 124 -1.48 -5.35 -9.85
CA LEU A 124 -0.04 -5.30 -10.08
C LEU A 124 0.54 -6.71 -9.92
N HIS A 125 1.59 -6.99 -10.69
CA HIS A 125 2.24 -8.30 -10.68
C HIS A 125 2.87 -8.61 -9.32
N SER A 126 3.64 -7.67 -8.78
CA SER A 126 4.25 -7.78 -7.44
C SER A 126 3.71 -6.74 -6.47
N PRO A 127 3.89 -6.94 -5.15
CA PRO A 127 3.47 -5.97 -4.14
C PRO A 127 4.17 -4.60 -4.34
N PRO A 128 3.42 -3.49 -4.43
CA PRO A 128 4.00 -2.17 -4.71
C PRO A 128 4.88 -1.66 -3.57
N TRP A 129 5.92 -0.93 -3.93
CA TRP A 129 6.77 -0.14 -3.03
C TRP A 129 6.81 1.35 -3.40
N SER A 130 5.97 1.78 -4.35
CA SER A 130 5.85 3.17 -4.79
C SER A 130 4.60 3.80 -4.20
N GLY A 131 4.67 5.10 -3.90
CA GLY A 131 3.50 5.89 -3.56
C GLY A 131 2.66 6.22 -4.78
N LEU A 132 1.53 6.87 -4.52
CA LEU A 132 0.61 7.32 -5.55
C LEU A 132 0.52 8.84 -5.55
N LEU A 133 0.35 9.42 -6.73
CA LEU A 133 0.12 10.85 -6.93
C LEU A 133 -1.14 11.05 -7.75
N ALA A 134 -2.20 11.54 -7.10
CA ALA A 134 -3.39 12.03 -7.79
C ALA A 134 -3.22 13.48 -8.24
N THR A 135 -3.74 13.82 -9.42
CA THR A 135 -3.73 15.20 -9.94
C THR A 135 -5.14 15.69 -10.27
N ALA A 136 -5.32 17.00 -10.29
CA ALA A 136 -6.58 17.62 -10.69
C ALA A 136 -6.96 17.34 -12.16
N GLY A 137 -6.00 16.90 -12.98
CA GLY A 137 -6.22 16.47 -14.36
C GLY A 137 -6.85 15.08 -14.50
N GLY A 138 -7.26 14.44 -13.39
CA GLY A 138 -7.92 13.13 -13.43
C GLY A 138 -6.95 11.96 -13.61
N LEU A 139 -5.69 12.11 -13.18
CA LEU A 139 -4.67 11.07 -13.27
C LEU A 139 -4.22 10.60 -11.89
N VAL A 140 -3.90 9.31 -11.78
CA VAL A 140 -3.17 8.72 -10.65
C VAL A 140 -1.88 8.11 -11.17
N PHE A 141 -0.75 8.68 -10.77
CA PHE A 141 0.57 8.15 -11.07
C PHE A 141 1.03 7.17 -10.00
N GLY A 142 1.78 6.16 -10.41
CA GLY A 142 2.38 5.17 -9.52
C GLY A 142 3.48 4.39 -10.20
N GLY A 143 4.12 3.51 -9.43
CA GLY A 143 5.27 2.75 -9.87
C GLY A 143 5.21 1.27 -9.48
N THR A 144 5.94 0.42 -10.21
CA THR A 144 6.06 -1.01 -9.91
C THR A 144 7.50 -1.44 -9.68
N ASN A 145 7.71 -2.59 -9.02
CA ASN A 145 9.06 -3.16 -8.85
C ASN A 145 9.63 -3.69 -10.17
N GLU A 146 8.79 -3.97 -11.16
CA GLU A 146 9.19 -4.34 -12.52
C GLU A 146 9.69 -3.12 -13.32
N GLY A 147 9.67 -1.93 -12.72
CA GLY A 147 10.22 -0.71 -13.29
C GLY A 147 9.30 0.02 -14.25
N HIS A 148 7.99 -0.19 -14.13
CA HIS A 148 7.01 0.63 -14.83
C HIS A 148 6.61 1.84 -13.98
N PHE A 149 6.80 3.04 -14.51
CA PHE A 149 6.09 4.23 -14.05
C PHE A 149 4.83 4.38 -14.90
N PHE A 150 3.67 4.51 -14.28
CA PHE A 150 2.38 4.47 -14.98
C PHE A 150 1.45 5.61 -14.56
N ALA A 151 0.47 5.88 -15.41
CA ALA A 151 -0.65 6.77 -15.11
C ALA A 151 -1.97 6.04 -15.37
N LEU A 152 -2.87 6.10 -14.39
CA LEU A 152 -4.23 5.58 -14.46
C LEU A 152 -5.23 6.73 -14.56
N ASP A 153 -6.36 6.48 -15.21
CA ASP A 153 -7.56 7.30 -15.09
C ASP A 153 -8.04 7.26 -13.63
N ALA A 154 -8.18 8.43 -13.00
CA ALA A 154 -8.49 8.52 -11.58
C ALA A 154 -9.90 8.02 -11.22
N ALA A 155 -10.85 8.05 -12.16
CA ALA A 155 -12.23 7.66 -11.92
C ALA A 155 -12.46 6.15 -12.09
N SER A 156 -11.73 5.52 -13.01
CA SER A 156 -11.95 4.12 -13.42
C SER A 156 -10.78 3.17 -13.15
N GLY A 157 -9.59 3.68 -12.86
CA GLY A 157 -8.38 2.88 -12.72
C GLY A 157 -7.82 2.35 -14.05
N ARG A 158 -8.40 2.74 -15.19
CA ARG A 158 -7.94 2.30 -16.51
C ARG A 158 -6.51 2.82 -16.78
N PRO A 159 -5.56 1.97 -17.21
CA PRO A 159 -4.23 2.45 -17.56
C PRO A 159 -4.29 3.32 -18.81
N LEU A 160 -3.71 4.52 -18.71
CA LEU A 160 -3.67 5.49 -19.81
C LEU A 160 -2.26 5.60 -20.40
N TRP A 161 -1.24 5.40 -19.57
CA TRP A 161 0.15 5.56 -19.98
C TRP A 161 1.08 4.72 -19.11
N ARG A 162 2.22 4.31 -19.70
CA ARG A 162 3.30 3.63 -18.98
C ARG A 162 4.66 3.95 -19.61
N PHE A 163 5.70 3.94 -18.79
CA PHE A 163 7.08 4.10 -19.21
C PHE A 163 8.00 3.10 -18.49
N PRO A 164 8.86 2.38 -19.23
CA PRO A 164 9.87 1.51 -18.64
C PRO A 164 11.06 2.33 -18.14
N THR A 165 11.19 2.46 -16.82
CA THR A 165 12.30 3.19 -16.17
C THR A 165 13.59 2.37 -16.11
N GLY A 166 13.54 1.07 -16.39
CA GLY A 166 14.70 0.17 -16.35
C GLY A 166 15.15 -0.26 -14.95
N GLY A 167 14.50 0.21 -13.88
CA GLY A 167 14.75 -0.20 -12.51
C GLY A 167 13.51 -0.03 -11.64
N PRO A 168 13.45 -0.63 -10.44
CA PRO A 168 12.26 -0.61 -9.60
C PRO A 168 11.87 0.82 -9.21
N VAL A 169 10.58 1.14 -9.30
CA VAL A 169 10.04 2.41 -8.83
C VAL A 169 9.60 2.23 -7.38
N GLN A 170 10.35 2.77 -6.44
CA GLN A 170 10.11 2.63 -4.99
C GLN A 170 10.11 3.97 -4.27
N SER A 171 9.80 5.04 -5.00
CA SER A 171 9.66 6.39 -4.45
C SER A 171 8.22 6.89 -4.58
N ASN A 172 7.93 8.02 -3.95
CA ASN A 172 6.67 8.73 -4.14
C ASN A 172 6.84 9.70 -5.32
N PRO A 173 6.01 9.61 -6.37
CA PRO A 173 6.05 10.58 -7.47
C PRO A 173 5.58 11.96 -6.99
N VAL A 174 6.10 13.01 -7.62
CA VAL A 174 5.75 14.41 -7.33
C VAL A 174 5.42 15.15 -8.64
N SER A 175 4.52 16.12 -8.58
CA SER A 175 4.30 17.08 -9.67
C SER A 175 4.58 18.50 -9.21
N PHE A 176 5.15 19.30 -10.10
CA PHE A 176 5.50 20.70 -9.84
C PHE A 176 5.47 21.51 -11.14
N LEU A 177 5.42 22.83 -11.02
CA LEU A 177 5.48 23.75 -12.15
C LEU A 177 6.92 24.27 -12.31
N SER A 178 7.41 24.32 -13.55
CA SER A 178 8.66 24.99 -13.89
C SER A 178 8.52 25.68 -15.23
N ASN A 179 8.83 26.99 -15.30
CA ASN A 179 8.72 27.80 -16.52
C ASN A 179 7.36 27.67 -17.23
N GLY A 180 6.27 27.66 -16.47
CA GLY A 180 4.90 27.55 -17.00
C GLY A 180 4.51 26.14 -17.48
N LYS A 181 5.38 25.14 -17.32
CA LYS A 181 5.14 23.75 -17.70
C LYS A 181 4.97 22.88 -16.47
N GLN A 182 3.93 22.04 -16.45
CA GLN A 182 3.75 21.04 -15.41
C GLN A 182 4.72 19.88 -15.66
N LEU A 183 5.47 19.50 -14.63
CA LEU A 183 6.40 18.39 -14.63
C LEU A 183 5.94 17.33 -13.62
N VAL A 184 6.28 16.08 -13.89
CA VAL A 184 6.12 14.95 -12.97
C VAL A 184 7.46 14.27 -12.81
N ALA A 185 7.93 14.10 -11.58
CA ALA A 185 9.20 13.46 -11.29
C ALA A 185 9.04 12.23 -10.40
N VAL A 186 9.90 11.24 -10.62
CA VAL A 186 9.97 10.02 -9.83
C VAL A 186 11.39 9.47 -9.83
N ALA A 187 11.86 8.98 -8.68
CA ALA A 187 13.11 8.24 -8.60
C ALA A 187 12.82 6.74 -8.84
N ALA A 188 13.60 6.13 -9.73
CA ALA A 188 13.50 4.72 -10.07
C ALA A 188 14.89 4.11 -10.27
N GLY A 189 15.15 2.97 -9.63
CA GLY A 189 16.49 2.39 -9.55
C GLY A 189 17.52 3.41 -9.05
N HIS A 190 18.46 3.77 -9.93
CA HIS A 190 19.54 4.74 -9.66
C HIS A 190 19.38 6.07 -10.40
N ALA A 191 18.20 6.35 -10.96
CA ALA A 191 17.95 7.52 -11.77
C ALA A 191 16.74 8.33 -11.29
N LEU A 192 16.76 9.63 -11.58
CA LEU A 192 15.61 10.52 -11.47
C LEU A 192 15.03 10.72 -12.87
N PHE A 193 13.75 10.42 -13.02
CA PHE A 193 12.99 10.68 -14.25
C PHE A 193 12.14 11.92 -14.06
N VAL A 194 12.10 12.79 -15.08
CA VAL A 194 11.24 13.97 -15.13
C VAL A 194 10.50 13.97 -16.44
N PHE A 195 9.17 14.00 -16.38
CA PHE A 195 8.26 13.97 -17.51
C PHE A 195 7.58 15.33 -17.62
N GLY A 196 7.44 15.82 -18.85
CA GLY A 196 6.78 17.07 -19.18
C GLY A 196 6.62 17.21 -20.70
N GLU A 197 5.74 18.11 -21.11
CA GLU A 197 5.63 18.58 -22.50
C GLU A 197 6.56 19.77 -22.76
#